data_AF-A0A8D8V7B0-F1
#
_entry.id   AF-A0A8D8V7B0-F1
#
_cell.length_a   1.000
_cell.length_b   1.000
_cell.length_c   1.000
_cell.angle_alpha   90.00
_cell.angle_beta   90.00
_cell.angle_gamma   90.00
#
_symmetry.space_group_name_H-M   'P 1'
#
loop_
_entity.id
_entity.type
_entity.pdbx_description
1 polymer ?
#
loop_
_entity_poly.entity_id
_entity_poly.type
_entity_poly.pdbx_seq_one_letter_code
_entity_poly.pdbx_strand_id
1 'polypeptide(L)'
;MLKLMRLLPYHTIPVVLNQDNEWTIEPWHVKASARKIGIHVLDEASIQIPGPPIRGPDQTLHGKDFIAIFKVNKKEEIKMRCKIFIWATKPAERNSIENQFWCFKGEPVHPEEKEDLELLPIQQLNPDKIIIPTVI
;
A
#
# COMPACT_ATOMS: atom_id res chain seq x y z
N MET A 1 2.88 19.81 13.17
CA MET A 1 3.20 18.37 13.30
C MET A 1 1.93 17.51 13.41
N LEU A 2 1.03 17.75 14.39
CA LEU A 2 -0.26 17.04 14.53
C LEU A 2 -1.16 17.02 13.27
N LYS A 3 -1.15 18.08 12.45
CA LYS A 3 -1.95 18.13 11.21
C LYS A 3 -1.54 17.09 10.17
N LEU A 4 -0.24 16.80 10.02
CA LEU A 4 0.24 15.84 9.01
C LEU A 4 -0.14 14.41 9.40
N MET A 5 -0.03 14.07 10.69
CA MET A 5 -0.35 12.74 11.20
C MET A 5 -1.82 12.35 10.99
N ARG A 6 -2.74 13.33 11.04
CA ARG A 6 -4.15 13.12 10.73
C ARG A 6 -4.44 12.85 9.25
N LEU A 7 -3.53 13.21 8.36
CA LEU A 7 -3.69 13.04 6.91
C LEU A 7 -3.04 11.76 6.39
N LEU A 8 -2.12 11.16 7.15
CA LEU A 8 -1.45 9.92 6.75
C LEU A 8 -2.45 8.79 6.47
N PRO A 9 -3.44 8.49 7.32
CA PRO A 9 -4.37 7.38 7.08
C PRO A 9 -5.20 7.48 5.80
N TYR A 10 -5.31 8.68 5.19
CA TYR A 10 -6.00 8.85 3.92
C TYR A 10 -5.18 8.33 2.74
N HIS A 11 -3.87 8.15 2.88
CA HIS A 11 -3.04 7.64 1.81
C HIS A 11 -3.00 6.11 1.84
N THR A 12 -3.16 5.49 0.68
CA THR A 12 -2.89 4.07 0.48
C THR A 12 -1.46 3.92 -0.02
N ILE A 13 -0.67 3.03 0.57
CA ILE A 13 0.69 2.73 0.11
C ILE A 13 0.62 1.58 -0.90
N PRO A 14 0.93 1.80 -2.20
CA PRO A 14 1.04 0.73 -3.17
C PRO A 14 2.36 -0.02 -2.97
N VAL A 15 2.31 -1.18 -2.33
CA VAL A 15 3.47 -2.02 -2.03
C VAL A 15 3.83 -2.81 -3.27
N VAL A 16 4.90 -2.38 -3.94
CA VAL A 16 5.32 -2.93 -5.23
C VAL A 16 6.18 -4.17 -5.01
N LEU A 17 5.71 -5.31 -5.51
CA LEU A 17 6.33 -6.62 -5.34
C LEU A 17 6.62 -7.27 -6.69
N ASN A 18 7.66 -8.08 -6.75
CA ASN A 18 8.11 -8.69 -7.99
C ASN A 18 7.20 -9.88 -8.38
N GLN A 19 6.91 -10.02 -9.67
CA GLN A 19 6.11 -11.14 -10.19
C GLN A 19 6.90 -12.45 -10.34
N ASP A 20 8.22 -12.36 -10.50
CA ASP A 20 9.08 -13.45 -10.95
C ASP A 20 9.90 -14.07 -9.81
N ASN A 21 10.17 -13.30 -8.76
CA ASN A 21 11.01 -13.67 -7.63
C ASN A 21 10.18 -13.85 -6.37
N GLU A 22 10.52 -14.86 -5.57
CA GLU A 22 9.88 -15.08 -4.27
C GLU A 22 10.09 -13.91 -3.32
N TRP A 23 9.06 -13.61 -2.56
CA TRP A 23 9.11 -12.57 -1.53
C TRP A 23 8.21 -12.94 -0.35
N THR A 24 8.58 -12.40 0.80
CA THR A 24 7.70 -12.24 1.96
C THR A 24 7.61 -10.76 2.24
N ILE A 25 6.39 -10.21 2.43
CA ILE A 25 6.27 -8.79 2.74
C ILE A 25 6.93 -8.54 4.11
N GLU A 26 7.84 -7.58 4.10
CA GLU A 26 8.62 -7.15 5.26
C GLU A 26 8.55 -5.63 5.39
N PRO A 27 8.86 -5.08 6.58
CA PRO A 27 8.88 -3.63 6.83
C PRO A 27 9.61 -2.80 5.76
N TRP A 28 10.71 -3.30 5.21
CA TRP A 28 11.48 -2.60 4.18
C TRP A 28 10.71 -2.44 2.87
N HIS A 29 9.86 -3.40 2.49
CA HIS A 29 9.01 -3.31 1.29
C HIS A 29 8.00 -2.17 1.43
N VAL A 30 7.39 -2.05 2.61
CA VAL A 30 6.46 -0.98 2.96
C VAL A 30 7.19 0.37 2.98
N LYS A 31 8.35 0.46 3.62
CA LYS A 31 9.19 1.68 3.67
C LYS A 31 9.61 2.15 2.28
N ALA A 32 10.11 1.24 1.44
CA ALA A 32 10.54 1.55 0.08
C ALA A 32 9.38 2.07 -0.78
N SER A 33 8.18 1.51 -0.58
CA SER A 33 6.97 1.92 -1.29
C SER A 33 6.38 3.22 -0.76
N ALA A 34 6.39 3.43 0.56
CA ALA A 34 5.96 4.66 1.22
C ALA A 34 6.77 5.87 0.74
N ARG A 35 8.08 5.69 0.48
CA ARG A 35 8.94 6.74 -0.09
C ARG A 35 8.44 7.23 -1.45
N LYS A 36 7.84 6.35 -2.28
CA LYS A 36 7.32 6.71 -3.60
C LYS A 36 6.13 7.68 -3.54
N ILE A 37 5.42 7.72 -2.40
CA ILE A 37 4.30 8.63 -2.16
C ILE A 37 4.67 9.78 -1.21
N GLY A 38 5.97 10.01 -0.97
CA GLY A 38 6.47 11.12 -0.15
C GLY A 38 6.42 10.88 1.37
N ILE A 39 6.16 9.65 1.82
CA ILE A 39 6.23 9.29 3.24
C ILE A 39 7.62 8.71 3.54
N HIS A 40 8.41 9.44 4.31
CA HIS A 40 9.77 9.04 4.68
C HIS A 40 9.79 8.42 6.07
N VAL A 41 10.04 7.11 6.13
CA VAL A 41 10.30 6.38 7.38
C VAL A 41 11.80 6.17 7.53
N LEU A 42 12.36 6.59 8.67
CA LEU A 42 13.80 6.50 8.92
C LEU A 42 14.23 5.05 9.22
N ASP A 43 13.43 4.33 9.99
CA ASP A 43 13.76 3.00 10.51
C ASP A 43 12.63 2.00 10.26
N GLU A 44 12.98 0.81 9.78
CA GLU A 44 12.06 -0.31 9.56
C GLU A 44 11.48 -0.84 10.86
N ALA A 45 12.20 -0.72 11.98
CA ALA A 45 11.68 -1.08 13.30
C ALA A 45 10.47 -0.21 13.73
N SER A 46 10.20 0.89 13.01
CA SER A 46 9.00 1.72 13.20
C SER A 46 7.80 1.24 12.40
N ILE A 47 7.89 0.14 11.66
CA ILE A 47 6.80 -0.43 10.85
C ILE A 47 6.50 -1.83 11.35
N GLN A 48 5.23 -2.09 11.66
CA GLN A 48 4.74 -3.41 12.00
C GLN A 48 3.71 -3.85 10.96
N ILE A 49 3.72 -5.14 10.63
CA ILE A 49 2.76 -5.76 9.71
C ILE A 49 2.09 -6.86 10.53
N PRO A 50 0.88 -6.62 11.06
CA PRO A 50 0.15 -7.62 11.83
C PRO A 50 -0.31 -8.76 10.93
N GLY A 51 -0.72 -9.86 11.57
CA GLY A 51 -1.25 -11.04 10.88
C GLY A 51 -0.19 -12.04 10.41
N PRO A 52 -0.61 -13.10 9.71
CA PRO A 52 0.27 -14.08 9.12
C PRO A 52 1.22 -13.50 8.05
N PRO A 53 2.39 -14.12 7.79
CA PRO A 53 3.27 -13.69 6.71
C PRO A 53 2.59 -13.74 5.33
N ILE A 54 2.65 -12.64 4.58
CA ILE A 54 2.15 -12.56 3.21
C ILE A 54 3.29 -12.91 2.26
N ARG A 55 3.11 -13.96 1.45
CA ARG A 55 4.14 -14.52 0.56
C ARG A 55 3.68 -14.51 -0.89
N GLY A 56 4.64 -14.43 -1.81
CA GLY A 56 4.41 -14.56 -3.24
C GLY A 56 5.65 -15.02 -3.98
N PRO A 57 5.62 -15.03 -5.32
CA PRO A 57 4.60 -14.40 -6.16
C PRO A 57 3.27 -15.17 -6.21
N ASP A 58 2.16 -14.46 -6.04
CA ASP A 58 0.79 -14.98 -6.21
C ASP A 58 -0.10 -13.89 -6.81
N GLN A 59 -0.57 -14.08 -8.04
CA GLN A 59 -1.38 -13.10 -8.76
C GLN A 59 -2.73 -12.81 -8.08
N THR A 60 -3.25 -13.74 -7.27
CA THR A 60 -4.51 -13.54 -6.54
C THR A 60 -4.40 -12.52 -5.41
N LEU A 61 -3.17 -12.12 -5.05
CA LEU A 61 -2.90 -11.06 -4.09
C LEU A 61 -2.92 -9.67 -4.70
N HIS A 62 -2.87 -9.54 -6.03
CA HIS A 62 -2.84 -8.24 -6.69
C HIS A 62 -4.08 -7.42 -6.34
N GLY A 63 -3.90 -6.16 -5.91
CA GLY A 63 -4.99 -5.25 -5.57
C GLY A 63 -5.63 -5.47 -4.20
N LYS A 64 -5.25 -6.54 -3.48
CA LYS A 64 -5.68 -6.78 -2.09
C LYS A 64 -5.01 -5.82 -1.11
N ASP A 65 -5.71 -5.56 -0.02
CA ASP A 65 -5.30 -4.64 1.02
C ASP A 65 -4.85 -5.38 2.29
N PHE A 66 -3.87 -4.79 2.98
CA PHE A 66 -3.43 -5.22 4.30
C PHE A 66 -3.06 -4.00 5.13
N ILE A 67 -2.91 -4.17 6.45
CA ILE A 67 -2.58 -3.07 7.34
C ILE A 67 -1.08 -3.03 7.62
N ALA A 68 -0.50 -1.83 7.65
CA ALA A 68 0.79 -1.60 8.28
C ALA A 68 0.65 -0.54 9.36
N ILE A 69 1.28 -0.76 10.52
CA ILE A 69 1.26 0.14 11.66
C ILE A 69 2.59 0.89 11.72
N PHE A 70 2.52 2.21 11.64
CA PHE A 70 3.68 3.10 11.67
C PHE A 70 3.80 3.74 13.06
N LYS A 71 4.96 3.60 13.68
CA LYS A 71 5.28 4.23 14.96
C LYS A 71 6.00 5.56 14.73
N VAL A 72 5.28 6.66 14.97
CA VAL A 72 5.79 8.03 14.84
C VAL A 72 6.29 8.52 16.19
N ASN A 73 7.49 9.11 16.21
CA ASN A 73 8.13 9.65 17.42
C ASN A 73 8.20 8.66 18.60
N LYS A 74 8.34 7.35 18.30
CA LYS A 74 8.37 6.25 19.28
C LYS A 74 7.14 6.15 20.19
N LYS A 75 6.05 6.86 19.90
CA LYS A 75 4.90 6.98 20.80
C LYS A 75 3.57 6.75 20.11
N GLU A 76 3.35 7.38 18.96
CA GLU A 76 2.05 7.34 18.29
C GLU A 76 2.06 6.26 17.22
N GLU A 77 1.00 5.45 17.20
CA GLU A 77 0.81 4.40 16.20
C GLU A 77 -0.26 4.81 15.20
N ILE A 78 0.06 4.67 13.92
CA ILE A 78 -0.81 5.04 12.81
C ILE A 78 -1.01 3.81 11.94
N LYS A 79 -2.26 3.33 11.87
CA LYS A 79 -2.66 2.30 10.90
C LYS A 79 -2.73 2.93 9.51
N MET A 80 -2.08 2.29 8.55
CA MET A 80 -2.04 2.70 7.15
C MET A 80 -2.56 1.56 6.29
N ARG A 81 -3.39 1.89 5.29
CA ARG A 81 -3.80 0.94 4.26
C ARG A 81 -2.63 0.73 3.30
N CYS A 82 -2.20 -0.52 3.16
CA CYS A 82 -1.27 -0.94 2.13
C CYS A 82 -2.01 -1.76 1.10
N LYS A 83 -1.66 -1.60 -0.18
CA LYS A 83 -2.25 -2.35 -1.29
C LYS A 83 -1.16 -3.05 -2.06
N ILE A 84 -1.32 -4.35 -2.30
CA ILE A 84 -0.34 -5.15 -3.03
C ILE A 84 -0.39 -4.80 -4.51
N PHE A 85 0.77 -4.47 -5.07
CA PHE A 85 0.94 -4.19 -6.49
C PHE A 85 2.02 -5.09 -7.09
N ILE A 86 1.58 -6.13 -7.77
CA ILE A 86 2.49 -7.07 -8.44
C ILE A 86 2.98 -6.44 -9.74
N TRP A 87 4.29 -6.40 -9.89
CA TRP A 87 4.98 -5.77 -11.00
C TRP A 87 5.83 -6.78 -11.75
N ALA A 88 5.56 -6.90 -13.05
CA ALA A 88 6.36 -7.71 -13.96
C ALA A 88 7.67 -7.01 -14.33
N THR A 89 8.76 -7.78 -14.36
CA THR A 89 10.07 -7.25 -14.75
C THR A 89 10.07 -6.87 -16.24
N LYS A 90 9.46 -7.71 -17.07
CA LYS A 90 9.35 -7.52 -18.52
C LYS A 90 8.29 -6.48 -18.86
N PRO A 91 8.61 -5.45 -19.67
CA PRO A 91 7.66 -4.39 -20.03
C PRO A 91 6.35 -4.89 -20.65
N ALA A 92 6.39 -5.93 -21.48
CA ALA A 92 5.23 -6.48 -22.16
C ALA A 92 4.21 -7.17 -21.23
N GLU A 93 4.62 -7.52 -20.02
CA GLU A 93 3.81 -8.22 -19.02
C GLU A 93 3.40 -7.30 -17.86
N ARG A 94 3.75 -6.01 -17.91
CA ARG A 94 3.44 -5.06 -16.84
C ARG A 94 1.94 -4.76 -16.81
N ASN A 95 1.38 -4.85 -15.61
CA ASN A 95 0.04 -4.35 -15.33
C ASN A 95 -0.01 -2.85 -15.65
N SER A 96 -1.08 -2.42 -16.33
CA SER A 96 -1.30 -1.00 -16.58
C SER A 96 -1.46 -0.28 -15.23
N ILE A 97 -0.83 0.88 -15.07
CA ILE A 97 -1.05 1.75 -13.90
C ILE A 97 -2.39 2.52 -14.07
N GLU A 98 -3.28 2.00 -14.92
CA GLU A 98 -4.54 2.62 -15.22
C GLU A 98 -5.36 2.76 -13.93
N ASN A 99 -5.97 3.93 -13.79
CA ASN A 99 -6.98 4.25 -12.78
C ASN A 99 -6.52 4.44 -11.35
N GLN A 100 -5.24 4.65 -11.05
CA GLN A 100 -4.79 5.00 -9.69
C GLN A 100 -5.37 4.01 -8.66
N PHE A 101 -5.25 2.72 -8.93
CA PHE A 101 -5.98 1.64 -8.23
C PHE A 101 -5.85 1.67 -6.69
N TRP A 102 -4.80 2.33 -6.16
CA TRP A 102 -4.62 2.65 -4.74
C TRP A 102 -5.71 3.55 -4.12
N CYS A 103 -6.53 4.21 -4.94
CA CYS A 103 -7.66 5.03 -4.52
C CYS A 103 -8.97 4.24 -4.31
N PHE A 104 -8.98 2.94 -4.59
CA PHE A 104 -10.13 2.06 -4.38
C PHE A 104 -9.87 1.04 -3.27
N LYS A 105 -10.91 0.72 -2.50
CA LYS A 105 -10.86 -0.34 -1.48
C LYS A 105 -10.71 -1.69 -2.18
N GLY A 106 -9.70 -2.46 -1.79
CA GLY A 106 -9.51 -3.84 -2.20
C GLY A 106 -10.03 -4.80 -1.13
N GLU A 107 -10.10 -6.08 -1.49
CA GLU A 107 -10.39 -7.14 -0.53
C GLU A 107 -9.21 -7.28 0.46
N PRO A 108 -9.49 -7.58 1.74
CA PRO A 108 -8.44 -7.82 2.71
C PRO A 108 -7.65 -9.09 2.35
N VAL A 109 -6.33 -9.05 2.52
CA VAL A 109 -5.46 -10.25 2.44
C VAL A 109 -5.83 -11.23 3.56
N HIS A 110 -6.03 -10.67 4.76
CA HIS A 110 -6.40 -11.42 5.96
C HIS A 110 -7.83 -11.07 6.39
N PRO A 111 -8.77 -12.03 6.42
CA PRO A 111 -10.18 -11.75 6.73
C PRO A 111 -10.40 -11.01 8.05
N GLU A 112 -9.54 -11.23 9.05
CA GLU A 112 -9.55 -10.57 10.35
C GLU A 112 -9.30 -9.06 10.29
N GLU A 113 -8.63 -8.56 9.24
CA GLU A 113 -8.34 -7.13 9.06
C GLU A 113 -9.50 -6.35 8.43
N LYS A 114 -10.57 -7.04 8.00
CA LYS A 114 -11.67 -6.45 7.22
C LYS A 114 -12.28 -5.23 7.91
N GLU A 115 -12.60 -5.34 9.21
CA GLU A 115 -13.25 -4.26 9.95
C GLU A 115 -12.34 -3.04 10.08
N ASP A 116 -11.08 -3.24 10.45
CA ASP A 116 -10.09 -2.18 10.56
C ASP A 116 -9.85 -1.48 9.21
N LEU A 117 -9.75 -2.26 8.12
CA LEU A 117 -9.60 -1.71 6.77
C LEU A 117 -10.82 -0.86 6.40
N GLU A 118 -12.04 -1.31 6.68
CA GLU A 118 -13.25 -0.53 6.37
C GLU A 118 -13.31 0.83 7.07
N LEU A 119 -12.80 0.90 8.31
CA LEU A 119 -12.71 2.13 9.10
C LEU A 119 -11.63 3.10 8.61
N LEU A 120 -10.59 2.60 7.93
CA LEU A 120 -9.56 3.45 7.36
C LEU A 120 -10.11 4.25 6.17
N PRO A 121 -9.88 5.58 6.15
CA PRO A 121 -10.29 6.40 5.02
C PRO A 121 -9.47 6.05 3.78
N ILE A 122 -9.96 6.45 2.62
CA ILE A 122 -9.20 6.40 1.38
C ILE A 122 -9.13 7.79 0.78
N GLN A 123 -8.02 8.11 0.13
CA GLN A 123 -7.89 9.35 -0.62
C GLN A 123 -8.89 9.31 -1.77
N GLN A 124 -9.96 10.09 -1.64
CA GLN A 124 -10.89 10.31 -2.74
C GLN A 124 -10.19 11.18 -3.78
N LEU A 125 -10.08 10.67 -4.99
CA LEU A 125 -9.70 11.51 -6.13
C LEU A 125 -10.84 12.47 -6.43
N ASN A 126 -10.50 13.71 -6.74
CA ASN A 126 -11.47 14.56 -7.41
C ASN A 126 -11.70 13.95 -8.81
N PRO A 127 -12.92 13.50 -9.16
CA PRO A 127 -13.21 12.89 -10.46
C PRO A 127 -12.80 13.79 -11.64
N ASP A 128 -12.78 15.11 -11.44
CA ASP A 128 -12.36 16.09 -12.45
C ASP A 128 -10.84 16.10 -12.73
N LYS A 129 -10.04 15.35 -11.96
CA LYS A 129 -8.57 15.24 -12.11
C LYS A 129 -8.11 13.84 -12.53
N ILE A 130 -9.02 12.98 -13.00
CA ILE A 130 -8.64 11.70 -13.60
C ILE A 130 -7.96 12.00 -14.94
N ILE A 131 -6.64 12.16 -14.92
CA ILE A 131 -5.82 12.14 -16.12
C ILE A 131 -5.79 10.69 -16.57
N ILE A 132 -6.71 10.32 -17.44
CA ILE A 132 -6.57 9.12 -18.25
C ILE A 132 -5.37 9.42 -19.17
N PRO A 133 -4.24 8.69 -19.08
CA PRO A 133 -3.22 8.84 -20.09
C PRO A 133 -3.85 8.42 -21.41
N THR A 134 -4.18 9.38 -22.26
CA THR A 134 -4.50 9.10 -23.65
C THR A 134 -3.25 8.47 -24.24
N VAL A 135 -3.30 7.17 -24.48
CA VAL A 135 -2.28 6.46 -25.24
C VAL A 135 -2.23 7.14 -26.62
N ILE A 136 -1.10 7.80 -26.90
CA ILE A 136 -0.76 8.34 -28.22
C ILE A 136 0.02 7.25 -28.98
#